data_AF-A0A9W6T8M7-F1
#
_entry.id   AF-A0A9W6T8M7-F1
#
_cell.length_a   1.000
_cell.length_b   1.000
_cell.length_c   1.000
_cell.angle_alpha   90.00
_cell.angle_beta   90.00
_cell.angle_gamma   90.00
#
_symmetry.space_group_name_H-M   'P 1'
#
loop_
_entity.id
_entity.type
_entity.pdbx_description
1 polymer ?
#
loop_
_entity_poly.entity_id
_entity_poly.type
_entity_poly.pdbx_seq_one_letter_code
_entity_poly.pdbx_strand_id
1 'polypeptide(L)'
;MKDLKNSDKDNNDNKYTVGSDGMIHLVDADSHYSHGYEFDKVTPFGGFSKPDYKQLLDTQNIFASAPWRIVEFDKGNGSLKKAIRLARLSNKFDDDVKWIGTLAMPCDLVPGETKERISNELNSKYNSDPVYIHDDVFQGHYASFCKQILWPTFHYQIPDNPKSNAFENHSWNDYKEVNQLIADSIISQYKTGDTVWVHDYHLLLVPNMIREKLPNAKIGFFLHVSFPSSEVFRCFAQRKSILQGMLGADCITFQTEEYVRHFFQTCNRLLLADFTEDGIKYNGRFITKNVGGI
;
A
#
# COMPACT_ATOMS: atom_id res chain seq x y z
N MET A 1 -29.63 24.85 -60.93
CA MET A 1 -30.43 25.52 -59.89
C MET A 1 -29.63 25.46 -58.59
N LYS A 2 -29.42 26.54 -57.81
CA LYS A 2 -30.38 27.52 -57.25
C LYS A 2 -31.32 26.90 -56.21
N ASP A 3 -31.77 27.53 -55.11
CA ASP A 3 -31.43 28.74 -54.31
C ASP A 3 -32.31 28.62 -53.02
N LEU A 4 -32.01 28.88 -51.73
CA LEU A 4 -30.86 29.14 -50.82
C LEU A 4 -31.35 28.62 -49.39
N LYS A 5 -31.04 29.06 -48.14
CA LYS A 5 -30.17 30.09 -47.49
C LYS A 5 -30.03 29.86 -45.94
N ASN A 6 -28.92 30.31 -45.34
CA ASN A 6 -28.71 30.81 -43.94
C ASN A 6 -28.78 29.93 -42.66
N SER A 7 -27.94 30.35 -41.69
CA SER A 7 -27.95 30.16 -40.21
C SER A 7 -27.56 28.80 -39.61
N ASP A 8 -26.85 28.69 -38.48
CA ASP A 8 -25.92 29.62 -37.78
C ASP A 8 -25.10 28.80 -36.74
N LYS A 9 -23.83 29.18 -36.52
CA LYS A 9 -22.99 28.99 -35.31
C LYS A 9 -22.88 27.62 -34.60
N ASP A 10 -21.63 27.22 -34.35
CA ASP A 10 -21.25 26.34 -33.24
C ASP A 10 -21.74 26.89 -31.89
N ASN A 11 -22.11 26.01 -30.96
CA ASN A 11 -22.36 26.38 -29.56
C ASN A 11 -21.72 25.36 -28.62
N ASN A 12 -21.17 25.84 -27.50
CA ASN A 12 -20.22 25.09 -26.67
C ASN A 12 -20.77 24.94 -25.24
N ASP A 13 -21.53 23.86 -25.00
CA ASP A 13 -22.34 23.65 -23.78
C ASP A 13 -21.53 23.26 -22.54
N ASN A 14 -20.64 24.15 -22.10
CA ASN A 14 -20.09 24.15 -20.75
C ASN A 14 -21.13 24.71 -19.76
N LYS A 15 -21.69 23.84 -18.90
CA LYS A 15 -22.68 24.25 -17.89
C LYS A 15 -22.05 25.04 -16.73
N TYR A 16 -22.08 26.37 -16.86
CA TYR A 16 -21.83 27.31 -15.77
C TYR A 16 -22.87 28.43 -15.81
N THR A 17 -23.21 29.00 -14.66
CA THR A 17 -23.93 30.27 -14.55
C THR A 17 -23.06 31.30 -13.85
N VAL A 18 -23.17 32.56 -14.28
CA VAL A 18 -22.41 33.70 -13.74
C VAL A 18 -23.34 34.54 -12.88
N GLY A 19 -22.93 34.84 -11.64
CA GLY A 19 -23.66 35.71 -10.73
C GLY A 19 -23.62 37.17 -11.15
N SER A 20 -24.53 38.00 -10.62
CA SER A 20 -24.53 39.46 -10.84
C SER A 20 -23.35 40.19 -10.15
N ASP A 21 -22.50 39.45 -9.44
CA ASP A 21 -21.22 39.85 -8.87
C ASP A 21 -20.00 39.43 -9.74
N GLY A 22 -20.23 38.70 -10.83
CA GLY A 22 -19.20 38.24 -11.77
C GLY A 22 -18.53 36.92 -11.42
N MET A 23 -18.98 36.19 -10.39
CA MET A 23 -18.41 34.89 -10.02
C MET A 23 -19.08 33.71 -10.73
N ILE A 24 -18.33 32.62 -10.89
CA ILE A 24 -18.74 31.41 -11.60
C ILE A 24 -19.09 30.33 -10.57
N HIS A 25 -20.31 29.78 -10.62
CA HIS A 25 -20.74 28.72 -9.72
C HIS A 25 -20.86 27.37 -10.44
N LEU A 26 -20.30 26.33 -9.82
CA LEU A 26 -20.58 24.93 -10.11
C LEU A 26 -21.75 24.47 -9.23
N VAL A 27 -22.61 23.61 -9.79
CA VAL A 27 -23.79 23.07 -9.10
C VAL A 27 -23.61 21.57 -8.91
N ASP A 28 -23.22 21.16 -7.71
CA ASP A 28 -23.28 19.75 -7.31
C ASP A 28 -24.73 19.34 -7.00
N ALA A 29 -25.11 18.17 -7.50
CA ALA A 29 -26.46 17.64 -7.38
C ALA A 29 -26.48 16.43 -6.44
N ASP A 30 -26.59 16.69 -5.13
CA ASP A 30 -27.24 15.78 -4.16
C ASP A 30 -27.51 16.53 -2.84
N SER A 31 -28.79 16.72 -2.47
CA SER A 31 -29.17 17.59 -1.34
C SER A 31 -30.37 17.09 -0.53
N HIS A 32 -30.16 16.07 0.31
CA HIS A 32 -31.14 15.64 1.31
C HIS A 32 -30.51 15.35 2.68
N TYR A 33 -30.52 16.34 3.58
CA TYR A 33 -30.94 16.21 4.99
C TYR A 33 -30.99 17.60 5.64
N SER A 34 -32.20 18.16 5.76
CA SER A 34 -32.45 19.42 6.46
C SER A 34 -33.04 19.15 7.85
N HIS A 35 -32.34 19.58 8.90
CA HIS A 35 -32.86 19.75 10.25
C HIS A 35 -32.38 21.09 10.79
N GLY A 36 -33.30 21.88 11.36
CA GLY A 36 -33.01 23.26 11.76
C GLY A 36 -32.27 23.35 13.10
N TYR A 37 -31.30 24.24 13.16
CA TYR A 37 -30.76 24.82 14.40
C TYR A 37 -30.73 26.34 14.25
N GLU A 38 -31.12 27.06 15.31
CA GLU A 38 -31.15 28.53 15.31
C GLU A 38 -29.72 29.08 15.31
N PHE A 39 -29.37 29.84 14.27
CA PHE A 39 -28.03 30.38 14.05
C PHE A 39 -27.82 31.74 14.75
N ASP A 40 -28.15 31.82 16.04
CA ASP A 40 -27.89 33.00 16.86
C ASP A 40 -26.80 32.71 17.91
N LYS A 41 -25.62 33.32 17.70
CA LYS A 41 -24.31 33.10 18.39
C LYS A 41 -23.49 31.89 17.94
N VAL A 42 -23.07 31.91 16.68
CA VAL A 42 -21.78 31.31 16.26
C VAL A 42 -20.88 32.43 15.75
N THR A 43 -19.64 32.52 16.23
CA THR A 43 -18.67 33.51 15.74
C THR A 43 -18.27 33.21 14.29
N PRO A 44 -18.06 34.22 13.42
CA PRO A 44 -17.68 34.01 12.03
C PRO A 44 -16.24 33.48 11.94
N PHE A 45 -16.07 32.16 11.94
CA PHE A 45 -14.79 31.47 11.78
C PHE A 45 -14.28 31.48 10.32
N GLY A 46 -14.20 32.69 9.75
CA GLY A 46 -13.41 33.03 8.56
C GLY A 46 -12.25 33.98 8.91
N GLY A 47 -11.84 34.01 10.19
CA GLY A 47 -10.83 34.92 10.69
C GLY A 47 -9.41 34.49 10.31
N PHE A 48 -8.86 35.08 9.24
CA PHE A 48 -7.41 35.12 9.04
C PHE A 48 -6.77 35.98 10.13
N SER A 49 -6.54 35.41 11.31
CA SER A 49 -5.42 35.84 12.15
C SER A 49 -4.16 35.76 11.29
N LYS A 50 -3.59 36.90 10.90
CA LYS A 50 -2.25 36.94 10.32
C LYS A 50 -1.26 36.63 11.45
N PRO A 51 -0.62 35.45 11.51
CA PRO A 51 0.53 35.30 12.37
C PRO A 51 1.63 36.17 11.77
N ASP A 52 2.50 36.75 12.59
CA ASP A 52 3.79 37.16 12.03
C ASP A 52 4.56 35.87 11.73
N TYR A 53 4.53 35.46 10.46
CA TYR A 53 5.12 34.20 10.01
C TYR A 53 6.61 34.11 10.33
N LYS A 54 7.29 35.24 10.58
CA LYS A 54 8.67 35.27 11.05
C LYS A 54 8.85 34.67 12.43
N GLN A 55 7.85 34.72 13.32
CA GLN A 55 7.90 34.05 14.63
C GLN A 55 7.68 32.53 14.53
N LEU A 56 6.95 32.04 13.52
CA LEU A 56 6.79 30.60 13.26
C LEU A 56 8.01 29.98 12.55
N LEU A 57 8.84 30.82 11.93
CA LEU A 57 10.12 30.42 11.34
C LEU A 57 11.25 30.33 12.38
N ASP A 58 11.03 30.78 13.62
CA ASP A 58 12.07 30.81 14.66
C ASP A 58 12.15 29.51 15.49
N THR A 59 12.77 28.52 14.85
CA THR A 59 13.77 27.61 15.46
C THR A 59 13.39 26.62 16.59
N GLN A 60 12.17 26.06 16.59
CA GLN A 60 12.00 24.65 17.00
C GLN A 60 11.12 23.85 16.03
N ASN A 61 11.59 22.65 15.65
CA ASN A 61 10.75 21.69 14.94
C ASN A 61 9.65 21.20 15.89
N ILE A 62 8.39 21.44 15.55
CA ILE A 62 7.23 21.06 16.38
C ILE A 62 7.21 19.56 16.73
N PHE A 63 7.69 18.69 15.85
CA PHE A 63 7.76 17.25 16.10
C PHE A 63 8.92 16.84 17.03
N ALA A 64 9.78 17.76 17.48
CA ALA A 64 10.75 17.50 18.55
C ALA A 64 10.11 17.59 19.95
N SER A 65 9.31 18.63 20.17
CA SER A 65 8.81 19.04 21.49
C SER A 65 7.30 18.79 21.71
N ALA A 66 6.50 18.60 20.66
CA ALA A 66 5.07 18.30 20.80
C ALA A 66 4.83 16.92 21.47
N PRO A 67 3.83 16.81 22.36
CA PRO A 67 3.44 15.54 22.94
C PRO A 67 2.79 14.64 21.87
N TRP A 68 3.30 13.43 21.73
CA TRP A 68 2.76 12.39 20.86
C TRP A 68 2.39 11.14 21.66
N ARG A 69 1.60 10.25 21.05
CA ARG A 69 1.28 8.92 21.58
C ARG A 69 1.12 7.94 20.44
N ILE A 70 1.43 6.67 20.66
CA ILE A 70 1.09 5.60 19.73
C ILE A 70 -0.42 5.33 19.84
N VAL A 71 -1.06 5.13 18.69
CA VAL A 71 -2.46 4.71 18.56
C VAL A 71 -2.52 3.51 17.62
N GLU A 72 -3.46 2.58 17.85
CA GLU A 72 -3.76 1.57 16.84
C GLU A 72 -4.45 2.21 15.64
N PHE A 73 -4.23 1.66 14.44
CA PHE A 73 -4.78 2.20 13.19
C PHE A 73 -5.94 1.33 12.71
N ASP A 74 -7.16 1.85 12.80
CA ASP A 74 -8.42 1.13 12.56
C ASP A 74 -8.52 0.50 11.17
N LYS A 75 -7.87 1.11 10.17
CA LYS A 75 -7.86 0.64 8.76
C LYS A 75 -6.72 -0.35 8.46
N GLY A 76 -5.95 -0.77 9.48
CA GLY A 76 -4.96 -1.83 9.34
C GLY A 76 -5.59 -3.21 9.17
N ASN A 77 -4.76 -4.21 8.87
CA ASN A 77 -5.21 -5.60 8.65
C ASN A 77 -5.59 -6.29 9.99
N GLY A 78 -6.75 -5.91 10.52
CA GLY A 78 -7.20 -6.27 11.88
C GLY A 78 -7.58 -7.74 12.06
N SER A 79 -7.91 -8.46 10.98
CA SER A 79 -8.09 -9.93 11.00
C SER A 79 -6.78 -10.63 11.32
N LEU A 80 -5.69 -10.29 10.61
CA LEU A 80 -4.36 -10.83 10.86
C LEU A 80 -3.89 -10.62 12.31
N LYS A 81 -4.04 -9.39 12.84
CA LYS A 81 -3.73 -9.11 14.26
C LYS A 81 -4.57 -9.95 15.23
N LYS A 82 -5.86 -10.13 14.95
CA LYS A 82 -6.76 -10.97 15.77
C LYS A 82 -6.40 -12.45 15.71
N ALA A 83 -6.09 -12.98 14.53
CA ALA A 83 -5.74 -14.39 14.35
C ALA A 83 -4.42 -14.75 15.04
N ILE A 84 -3.37 -13.93 14.90
CA ILE A 84 -2.10 -14.10 15.61
C ILE A 84 -2.33 -14.08 17.14
N ARG A 85 -3.14 -13.14 17.64
CA ARG A 85 -3.54 -13.10 19.06
C ARG A 85 -4.32 -14.34 19.50
N LEU A 86 -5.26 -14.84 18.68
CA LEU A 86 -6.06 -16.03 18.98
C LEU A 86 -5.23 -17.33 18.92
N ALA A 87 -4.26 -17.42 18.02
CA ALA A 87 -3.34 -18.54 17.91
C ALA A 87 -2.41 -18.63 19.14
N ARG A 88 -1.87 -17.50 19.61
CA ARG A 88 -1.12 -17.43 20.87
C ARG A 88 -2.01 -17.75 22.08
N LEU A 89 -3.24 -17.22 22.15
CA LEU A 89 -4.21 -17.54 23.21
C LEU A 89 -4.73 -19.00 23.19
N SER A 90 -4.52 -19.74 22.10
CA SER A 90 -4.86 -21.17 21.99
C SER A 90 -3.61 -22.07 22.00
N ASN A 91 -2.46 -21.54 22.42
CA ASN A 91 -1.16 -22.23 22.51
C ASN A 91 -0.76 -22.98 21.22
N LYS A 92 -1.15 -22.46 20.05
CA LYS A 92 -0.76 -23.02 18.74
C LYS A 92 0.68 -22.71 18.37
N PHE A 93 1.23 -21.64 18.93
CA PHE A 93 2.65 -21.33 19.03
C PHE A 93 2.88 -20.54 20.32
N ASP A 94 4.09 -20.60 20.86
CA ASP A 94 4.54 -19.80 22.01
C ASP A 94 5.70 -18.85 21.64
N ASP A 95 6.11 -18.87 20.37
CA ASP A 95 7.11 -17.97 19.81
C ASP A 95 6.69 -16.50 19.97
N ASP A 96 7.67 -15.62 20.23
CA ASP A 96 7.38 -14.20 20.36
C ASP A 96 7.30 -13.52 18.99
N VAL A 97 6.22 -12.75 18.77
CA VAL A 97 5.85 -12.24 17.45
C VAL A 97 6.19 -10.76 17.34
N LYS A 98 7.27 -10.47 16.61
CA LYS A 98 7.71 -9.12 16.29
C LYS A 98 7.14 -8.63 14.96
N TRP A 99 6.65 -7.39 14.94
CA TRP A 99 6.08 -6.75 13.74
C TRP A 99 7.09 -5.79 13.11
N ILE A 100 7.29 -5.87 11.79
CA ILE A 100 8.12 -4.94 11.02
C ILE A 100 7.27 -4.37 9.88
N GLY A 101 7.27 -3.04 9.74
CA GLY A 101 6.43 -2.34 8.77
C GLY A 101 6.59 -0.82 8.82
N THR A 102 5.92 -0.11 7.92
CA THR A 102 5.97 1.37 7.89
C THR A 102 5.00 2.00 8.88
N LEU A 103 5.24 3.26 9.23
CA LEU A 103 4.24 4.10 9.88
C LEU A 103 3.27 4.66 8.84
N ALA A 104 1.97 4.72 9.16
CA ALA A 104 0.93 5.27 8.27
C ALA A 104 0.85 6.81 8.34
N MET A 105 2.00 7.48 8.40
CA MET A 105 2.10 8.95 8.54
C MET A 105 3.38 9.48 7.86
N PRO A 106 3.38 10.74 7.41
CA PRO A 106 4.60 11.41 6.94
C PRO A 106 5.71 11.40 8.00
N CYS A 107 6.92 11.08 7.57
CA CYS A 107 8.07 10.82 8.41
C CYS A 107 9.21 11.84 8.22
N ASP A 108 9.29 12.57 7.11
CA ASP A 108 10.47 13.40 6.82
C ASP A 108 10.57 14.64 7.71
N LEU A 109 9.44 15.19 8.14
CA LEU A 109 9.40 16.30 9.10
C LEU A 109 9.72 15.87 10.55
N VAL A 110 9.79 14.57 10.85
CA VAL A 110 10.01 14.05 12.21
C VAL A 110 11.52 13.93 12.50
N PRO A 111 12.05 14.61 13.54
CA PRO A 111 13.47 14.55 13.93
C PRO A 111 13.96 13.14 14.23
N GLY A 112 15.27 12.89 14.03
CA GLY A 112 15.92 11.61 14.35
C GLY A 112 15.69 11.17 15.80
N GLU A 113 15.89 12.06 16.77
CA GLU A 113 15.63 11.77 18.20
C GLU A 113 14.16 11.37 18.46
N THR A 114 13.20 12.03 17.79
CA THR A 114 11.78 11.65 17.89
C THR A 114 11.52 10.29 17.24
N LYS A 115 12.14 9.99 16.09
CA LYS A 115 12.07 8.67 15.44
C LYS A 115 12.64 7.57 16.34
N GLU A 116 13.79 7.80 16.98
CA GLU A 116 14.38 6.86 17.94
C GLU A 116 13.45 6.65 19.15
N ARG A 117 12.89 7.72 19.74
CA ARG A 117 11.94 7.61 20.85
C ARG A 117 10.66 6.85 20.47
N ILE A 118 10.11 7.09 19.27
CA ILE A 118 8.95 6.35 18.73
C ILE A 118 9.31 4.87 18.52
N SER A 119 10.49 4.59 17.96
CA SER A 119 10.98 3.21 17.72
C SER A 119 11.14 2.44 19.02
N ASN A 120 11.78 3.05 20.02
CA ASN A 120 11.98 2.45 21.34
C ASN A 120 10.65 2.17 22.04
N GLU A 121 9.63 3.02 21.88
CA GLU A 121 8.31 2.79 22.46
C GLU A 121 7.50 1.72 21.71
N LEU A 122 7.54 1.70 20.37
CA LEU A 122 6.94 0.64 19.56
C LEU A 122 7.57 -0.72 19.85
N ASN A 123 8.89 -0.78 19.97
CA ASN A 123 9.62 -2.00 20.30
C ASN A 123 9.22 -2.52 21.70
N SER A 124 9.38 -1.67 22.73
CA SER A 124 9.22 -2.09 24.13
C SER A 124 7.77 -2.33 24.57
N LYS A 125 6.77 -1.66 23.97
CA LYS A 125 5.35 -1.79 24.37
C LYS A 125 4.49 -2.60 23.39
N TYR A 126 4.89 -2.70 22.12
CA TYR A 126 4.06 -3.31 21.06
C TYR A 126 4.78 -4.44 20.29
N ASN A 127 6.05 -4.73 20.63
CA ASN A 127 6.93 -5.64 19.88
C ASN A 127 6.93 -5.33 18.38
N SER A 128 7.10 -4.05 18.04
CA SER A 128 7.05 -3.57 16.66
C SER A 128 8.22 -2.64 16.37
N ASP A 129 8.88 -2.82 15.24
CA ASP A 129 9.94 -1.91 14.77
C ASP A 129 9.46 -1.18 13.51
N PRO A 130 9.44 0.17 13.52
CA PRO A 130 9.07 0.95 12.34
C PRO A 130 10.22 0.98 11.33
N VAL A 131 9.89 0.82 10.04
CA VAL A 131 10.78 1.17 8.94
C VAL A 131 10.38 2.57 8.46
N TYR A 132 11.27 3.54 8.69
CA TYR A 132 11.13 4.90 8.17
C TYR A 132 11.51 4.93 6.69
N ILE A 133 10.71 5.64 5.92
CA ILE A 133 10.82 5.78 4.46
C ILE A 133 10.55 7.25 4.13
N HIS A 134 11.24 7.78 3.12
CA HIS A 134 10.97 9.13 2.61
C HIS A 134 9.55 9.24 2.06
N ASP A 135 8.92 10.39 2.28
CA ASP A 135 7.48 10.56 2.09
C ASP A 135 7.07 10.45 0.61
N ASP A 136 7.91 10.98 -0.29
CA ASP A 136 7.76 10.83 -1.75
C ASP A 136 7.92 9.37 -2.20
N VAL A 137 8.88 8.63 -1.62
CA VAL A 137 9.13 7.20 -1.95
C VAL A 137 7.99 6.32 -1.45
N PHE A 138 7.44 6.61 -0.27
CA PHE A 138 6.25 5.93 0.24
C PHE A 138 5.01 6.25 -0.61
N GLN A 139 4.85 7.50 -1.07
CA GLN A 139 3.78 7.89 -1.99
C GLN A 139 3.91 7.20 -3.37
N GLY A 140 5.14 7.01 -3.87
CA GLY A 140 5.45 6.25 -5.07
C GLY A 140 5.10 4.76 -4.94
N HIS A 141 5.56 4.10 -3.87
CA HIS A 141 5.20 2.71 -3.56
C HIS A 141 3.69 2.53 -3.35
N TYR A 142 3.08 3.27 -2.44
CA TYR A 142 1.74 2.99 -1.95
C TYR A 142 0.66 3.59 -2.84
N ALA A 143 0.62 4.92 -2.97
CA ALA A 143 -0.44 5.61 -3.70
C ALA A 143 -0.33 5.43 -5.21
N SER A 144 0.89 5.26 -5.76
CA SER A 144 1.09 5.02 -7.19
C SER A 144 1.13 3.53 -7.52
N PHE A 145 2.19 2.78 -7.15
CA PHE A 145 2.32 1.39 -7.61
C PHE A 145 1.27 0.45 -6.99
N CYS A 146 1.11 0.45 -5.66
CA CYS A 146 0.18 -0.44 -4.98
C CYS A 146 -1.28 -0.09 -5.33
N LYS A 147 -1.70 1.17 -5.20
CA LYS A 147 -3.12 1.54 -5.38
C LYS A 147 -3.57 1.79 -6.81
N GLN A 148 -2.69 2.15 -7.76
CA GLN A 148 -3.09 2.42 -9.16
C GLN A 148 -2.65 1.34 -10.16
N ILE A 149 -1.71 0.45 -9.81
CA ILE A 149 -1.21 -0.60 -10.73
C ILE A 149 -1.53 -2.01 -10.20
N LEU A 150 -1.05 -2.37 -9.00
CA LEU A 150 -1.29 -3.71 -8.43
C LEU A 150 -2.76 -3.94 -8.07
N TRP A 151 -3.35 -3.06 -7.25
CA TRP A 151 -4.70 -3.25 -6.73
C TRP A 151 -5.77 -3.38 -7.83
N PRO A 152 -5.86 -2.51 -8.85
CA PRO A 152 -6.88 -2.66 -9.88
C PRO A 152 -6.69 -3.96 -10.68
N THR A 153 -5.46 -4.25 -11.09
CA THR A 153 -5.13 -5.45 -11.88
C THR A 153 -5.44 -6.75 -11.14
N PHE A 154 -5.17 -6.81 -9.83
CA PHE A 154 -5.48 -7.97 -8.99
C PHE A 154 -7.00 -8.17 -8.78
N HIS A 155 -7.80 -7.11 -8.90
CA HIS A 155 -9.27 -7.13 -8.83
C HIS A 155 -9.94 -7.06 -10.21
N TYR A 156 -9.23 -7.40 -11.30
CA TYR A 156 -9.71 -7.39 -12.69
C TYR A 156 -10.21 -6.02 -13.21
N GLN A 157 -9.90 -4.93 -12.51
CA GLN A 157 -10.16 -3.56 -12.93
C GLN A 157 -9.03 -3.09 -13.85
N ILE A 158 -9.16 -3.36 -15.15
CA ILE A 158 -8.25 -2.83 -16.18
C ILE A 158 -8.65 -1.36 -16.44
N PRO A 159 -7.76 -0.37 -16.25
CA PRO A 159 -8.10 1.03 -16.47
C PRO A 159 -8.19 1.37 -17.96
N ASP A 160 -9.27 2.05 -18.38
CA ASP A 160 -9.52 2.43 -19.78
C ASP A 160 -8.46 3.35 -20.38
N ASN A 161 -7.74 4.10 -19.53
CA ASN A 161 -6.63 4.96 -19.91
C ASN A 161 -5.34 4.51 -19.19
N PRO A 162 -4.41 3.82 -19.88
CA PRO A 162 -3.17 3.35 -19.27
C PRO A 162 -2.27 4.52 -18.84
N LYS A 163 -1.49 4.31 -17.76
CA LYS A 163 -0.52 5.29 -17.29
C LYS A 163 0.66 5.39 -18.26
N SER A 164 1.40 6.50 -18.19
CA SER A 164 2.62 6.64 -19.00
C SER A 164 3.71 5.68 -18.51
N ASN A 165 4.52 5.17 -19.45
CA ASN A 165 5.66 4.32 -19.12
C ASN A 165 6.62 4.98 -18.10
N ALA A 166 6.70 6.32 -18.05
CA ALA A 166 7.49 7.04 -17.07
C ALA A 166 6.91 6.91 -15.64
N PHE A 167 5.59 7.03 -15.49
CA PHE A 167 4.90 6.86 -14.21
C PHE A 167 5.05 5.42 -13.68
N GLU A 168 4.89 4.40 -14.53
CA GLU A 168 5.07 3.00 -14.13
C GLU A 168 6.51 2.69 -13.73
N ASN A 169 7.50 3.20 -14.47
CA ASN A 169 8.91 2.94 -14.14
C ASN A 169 9.39 3.68 -12.89
N HIS A 170 8.92 4.91 -12.63
CA HIS A 170 9.23 5.62 -11.39
C HIS A 170 8.61 4.90 -10.18
N SER A 171 7.28 4.70 -10.19
CA SER A 171 6.58 4.04 -9.08
C SER A 171 7.05 2.60 -8.83
N TRP A 172 7.57 1.90 -9.85
CA TRP A 172 8.26 0.62 -9.69
C TRP A 172 9.62 0.73 -8.98
N ASN A 173 10.39 1.80 -9.21
CA ASN A 173 11.63 2.03 -8.48
C ASN A 173 11.34 2.26 -6.99
N ASP A 174 10.40 3.14 -6.70
CA ASP A 174 9.96 3.45 -5.34
C ASP A 174 9.38 2.18 -4.66
N TYR A 175 8.61 1.38 -5.40
CA TYR A 175 8.10 0.10 -4.91
C TYR A 175 9.20 -0.90 -4.51
N LYS A 176 10.26 -1.02 -5.33
CA LYS A 176 11.44 -1.84 -4.99
C LYS A 176 12.18 -1.27 -3.79
N GLU A 177 12.34 0.04 -3.70
CA GLU A 177 13.06 0.69 -2.60
C GLU A 177 12.38 0.42 -1.26
N VAL A 178 11.06 0.60 -1.18
CA VAL A 178 10.28 0.23 0.02
C VAL A 178 10.38 -1.27 0.34
N ASN A 179 10.32 -2.15 -0.66
CA ASN A 179 10.50 -3.59 -0.44
C ASN A 179 11.93 -3.90 0.09
N GLN A 180 12.95 -3.21 -0.42
CA GLN A 180 14.35 -3.40 -0.01
C GLN A 180 14.58 -2.90 1.42
N LEU A 181 14.10 -1.71 1.78
CA LEU A 181 14.19 -1.15 3.15
C LEU A 181 13.50 -2.06 4.19
N ILE A 182 12.34 -2.64 3.84
CA ILE A 182 11.64 -3.62 4.67
C ILE A 182 12.45 -4.92 4.77
N ALA A 183 12.99 -5.44 3.67
CA ALA A 183 13.81 -6.65 3.67
C ALA A 183 15.08 -6.48 4.50
N ASP A 184 15.82 -5.38 4.31
CA ASP A 184 17.06 -5.09 5.04
C ASP A 184 16.81 -4.92 6.54
N SER A 185 15.70 -4.28 6.93
CA SER A 185 15.27 -4.23 8.34
C SER A 185 15.05 -5.63 8.92
N ILE A 186 14.34 -6.52 8.21
CA ILE A 186 14.14 -7.92 8.63
C ILE A 186 15.48 -8.68 8.72
N ILE A 187 16.35 -8.55 7.70
CA ILE A 187 17.66 -9.21 7.64
C ILE A 187 18.55 -8.77 8.81
N SER A 188 18.55 -7.47 9.15
CA SER A 188 19.37 -6.93 10.25
C SER A 188 19.01 -7.45 11.64
N GLN A 189 17.80 -8.02 11.79
CA GLN A 189 17.26 -8.51 13.06
C GLN A 189 17.17 -10.05 13.13
N TYR A 190 17.27 -10.73 11.98
CA TYR A 190 17.04 -12.17 11.83
C TYR A 190 18.03 -13.02 12.62
N LYS A 191 17.53 -14.00 13.38
CA LYS A 191 18.33 -15.02 14.07
C LYS A 191 18.10 -16.39 13.44
N THR A 192 19.13 -17.23 13.46
CA THR A 192 19.07 -18.58 12.88
C THR A 192 18.02 -19.44 13.59
N GLY A 193 16.91 -19.70 12.90
CA GLY A 193 15.77 -20.45 13.43
C GLY A 193 14.44 -19.72 13.27
N ASP A 194 14.48 -18.38 13.23
CA ASP A 194 13.33 -17.50 13.09
C ASP A 194 12.55 -17.79 11.79
N THR A 195 11.25 -17.52 11.84
CA THR A 195 10.33 -17.64 10.69
C THR A 195 9.81 -16.26 10.31
N VAL A 196 10.12 -15.82 9.08
CA VAL A 196 9.60 -14.57 8.52
C VAL A 196 8.26 -14.86 7.86
N TRP A 197 7.20 -14.11 8.22
CA TRP A 197 5.92 -14.17 7.53
C TRP A 197 5.63 -12.83 6.85
N VAL A 198 5.72 -12.82 5.52
CA VAL A 198 5.49 -11.64 4.68
C VAL A 198 4.03 -11.60 4.26
N HIS A 199 3.41 -10.42 4.31
CA HIS A 199 2.00 -10.24 4.02
C HIS A 199 1.73 -9.23 2.91
N ASP A 200 0.84 -9.65 2.00
CA ASP A 200 0.09 -8.83 1.06
C ASP A 200 0.86 -8.22 -0.14
N TYR A 201 0.09 -7.70 -1.11
CA TYR A 201 0.60 -7.19 -2.39
C TYR A 201 1.58 -5.99 -2.27
N HIS A 202 1.65 -5.37 -1.10
CA HIS A 202 2.61 -4.30 -0.80
C HIS A 202 4.06 -4.79 -0.77
N LEU A 203 4.30 -6.07 -0.48
CA LEU A 203 5.63 -6.63 -0.14
C LEU A 203 5.99 -7.84 -1.02
N LEU A 204 5.60 -7.85 -2.30
CA LEU A 204 5.76 -9.01 -3.20
C LEU A 204 7.22 -9.39 -3.49
N LEU A 205 8.19 -8.49 -3.26
CA LEU A 205 9.61 -8.72 -3.56
C LEU A 205 10.43 -9.15 -2.33
N VAL A 206 9.95 -8.80 -1.14
CA VAL A 206 10.60 -9.08 0.14
C VAL A 206 11.01 -10.56 0.31
N PRO A 207 10.21 -11.58 -0.05
CA PRO A 207 10.61 -12.98 0.17
C PRO A 207 11.89 -13.36 -0.59
N ASN A 208 12.11 -12.84 -1.80
CA ASN A 208 13.33 -13.07 -2.56
C ASN A 208 14.49 -12.19 -2.10
N MET A 209 14.25 -10.91 -1.79
CA MET A 209 15.28 -10.01 -1.23
C MET A 209 15.89 -10.58 0.06
N ILE A 210 15.05 -11.16 0.94
CA ILE A 210 15.51 -11.89 2.13
C ILE A 210 16.26 -13.17 1.73
N ARG A 211 15.73 -13.98 0.81
CA ARG A 211 16.37 -15.24 0.37
C ARG A 211 17.78 -15.04 -0.19
N GLU A 212 18.02 -13.95 -0.91
CA GLU A 212 19.33 -13.62 -1.49
C GLU A 212 20.41 -13.29 -0.44
N LYS A 213 20.01 -12.84 0.76
CA LYS A 213 20.93 -12.60 1.89
C LYS A 213 20.94 -13.74 2.91
N LEU A 214 19.82 -14.44 3.06
CA LEU A 214 19.58 -15.50 4.03
C LEU A 214 19.03 -16.76 3.34
N PRO A 215 19.86 -17.54 2.62
CA PRO A 215 19.41 -18.68 1.81
C PRO A 215 18.61 -19.74 2.57
N ASN A 216 18.87 -19.88 3.88
CA ASN A 216 18.28 -20.89 4.77
C ASN A 216 17.18 -20.34 5.69
N ALA A 217 16.76 -19.07 5.56
CA ALA A 217 15.66 -18.53 6.35
C ALA A 217 14.34 -19.27 6.05
N LYS A 218 13.48 -19.44 7.06
CA LYS A 218 12.10 -19.91 6.85
C LYS A 218 11.25 -18.71 6.45
N ILE A 219 10.67 -18.72 5.26
CA ILE A 219 9.90 -17.58 4.73
C ILE A 219 8.52 -18.06 4.26
N GLY A 220 7.46 -17.60 4.93
CA GLY A 220 6.09 -17.68 4.43
C GLY A 220 5.66 -16.40 3.73
N PHE A 221 4.84 -16.50 2.68
CA PHE A 221 4.13 -15.37 2.08
C PHE A 221 2.62 -15.61 2.08
N PHE A 222 1.81 -14.61 2.43
CA PHE A 222 0.35 -14.69 2.36
C PHE A 222 -0.23 -13.53 1.56
N LEU A 223 -1.00 -13.82 0.51
CA LEU A 223 -1.73 -12.81 -0.26
C LEU A 223 -3.16 -12.63 0.27
N HIS A 224 -3.51 -11.41 0.73
CA HIS A 224 -4.84 -11.13 1.28
C HIS A 224 -5.88 -10.77 0.21
N VAL A 225 -5.43 -10.48 -1.00
CA VAL A 225 -6.24 -10.11 -2.17
C VAL A 225 -6.29 -11.24 -3.20
N SER A 226 -7.17 -11.13 -4.18
CA SER A 226 -7.25 -12.07 -5.30
C SER A 226 -5.96 -12.11 -6.12
N PHE A 227 -5.55 -13.31 -6.57
CA PHE A 227 -4.52 -13.43 -7.60
C PHE A 227 -5.19 -13.51 -8.98
N PRO A 228 -4.86 -12.62 -9.94
CA PRO A 228 -5.56 -12.58 -11.22
C PRO A 228 -5.05 -13.67 -12.19
N SER A 229 -5.86 -13.98 -13.21
CA SER A 229 -5.50 -14.96 -14.23
C SER A 229 -4.23 -14.54 -15.00
N SER A 230 -3.50 -15.51 -15.55
CA SER A 230 -2.26 -15.26 -16.29
C SER A 230 -2.41 -14.31 -17.49
N GLU A 231 -3.63 -14.14 -18.01
CA GLU A 231 -3.96 -13.28 -19.16
C GLU A 231 -4.09 -11.80 -18.77
N VAL A 232 -4.40 -11.54 -17.49
CA VAL A 232 -4.41 -10.23 -16.84
C VAL A 232 -3.06 -9.94 -16.19
N PHE A 233 -2.46 -10.92 -15.49
CA PHE A 233 -1.16 -10.75 -14.85
C PHE A 233 -0.03 -10.44 -15.85
N ARG A 234 -0.11 -10.94 -17.09
CA ARG A 234 0.86 -10.61 -18.15
C ARG A 234 0.90 -9.13 -18.54
N CYS A 235 -0.13 -8.35 -18.18
CA CYS A 235 -0.19 -6.91 -18.46
C CYS A 235 0.84 -6.12 -17.66
N PHE A 236 1.26 -6.58 -16.47
CA PHE A 236 2.35 -5.93 -15.73
C PHE A 236 3.64 -5.99 -16.55
N ALA A 237 4.28 -4.83 -16.77
CA ALA A 237 5.63 -4.76 -17.31
C ALA A 237 6.62 -5.58 -16.45
N GLN A 238 6.49 -5.47 -15.13
CA GLN A 238 7.39 -6.04 -14.13
C GLN A 238 6.99 -7.46 -13.67
N ARG A 239 6.11 -8.14 -14.43
CA ARG A 239 5.53 -9.46 -14.11
C ARG A 239 6.53 -10.51 -13.64
N LYS A 240 7.72 -10.62 -14.27
CA LYS A 240 8.72 -11.63 -13.87
C LYS A 240 9.29 -11.32 -12.49
N SER A 241 9.71 -10.08 -12.26
CA SER A 241 10.26 -9.59 -11.00
C SER A 241 9.30 -9.83 -9.82
N ILE A 242 8.00 -9.60 -10.02
CA ILE A 242 6.96 -9.83 -9.00
C ILE A 242 6.86 -11.33 -8.64
N LEU A 243 6.77 -12.21 -9.65
CA LEU A 243 6.65 -13.66 -9.42
C LEU A 243 7.93 -14.24 -8.79
N GLN A 244 9.10 -13.80 -9.23
CA GLN A 244 10.39 -14.18 -8.65
C GLN A 244 10.50 -13.71 -7.20
N GLY A 245 10.02 -12.49 -6.91
CA GLY A 245 9.82 -11.96 -5.56
C GLY A 245 9.06 -12.91 -4.64
N MET A 246 7.86 -13.34 -5.07
CA MET A 246 7.01 -14.26 -4.32
C MET A 246 7.68 -15.64 -4.12
N LEU A 247 8.33 -16.17 -5.16
CA LEU A 247 8.99 -17.49 -5.14
C LEU A 247 10.28 -17.54 -4.29
N GLY A 248 10.71 -16.44 -3.67
CA GLY A 248 11.70 -16.46 -2.60
C GLY A 248 11.22 -17.14 -1.31
N ALA A 249 9.89 -17.23 -1.11
CA ALA A 249 9.28 -17.95 0.00
C ALA A 249 9.54 -19.47 -0.06
N ASP A 250 9.35 -20.16 1.06
CA ASP A 250 9.26 -21.64 1.14
C ASP A 250 7.80 -22.12 1.09
N CYS A 251 6.86 -21.28 1.57
CA CYS A 251 5.43 -21.52 1.49
C CYS A 251 4.68 -20.26 1.04
N ILE A 252 3.73 -20.41 0.10
CA ILE A 252 2.89 -19.34 -0.42
C ILE A 252 1.41 -19.70 -0.18
N THR A 253 0.71 -18.83 0.54
CA THR A 253 -0.69 -18.99 0.93
C THR A 253 -1.60 -18.02 0.18
N PHE A 254 -2.74 -18.52 -0.29
CA PHE A 254 -3.83 -17.74 -0.87
C PHE A 254 -5.16 -18.04 -0.17
N GLN A 255 -6.16 -17.15 -0.33
CA GLN A 255 -7.51 -17.40 0.21
C GLN A 255 -8.22 -18.61 -0.44
N THR A 256 -7.95 -18.94 -1.71
CA THR A 256 -8.68 -19.97 -2.46
C THR A 256 -7.77 -20.82 -3.36
N GLU A 257 -8.21 -22.05 -3.67
CA GLU A 257 -7.58 -22.94 -4.67
C GLU A 257 -7.61 -22.36 -6.10
N GLU A 258 -8.53 -21.44 -6.40
CA GLU A 258 -8.58 -20.76 -7.69
C GLU A 258 -7.40 -19.80 -7.86
N TYR A 259 -7.08 -19.01 -6.82
CA TYR A 259 -5.93 -18.11 -6.82
C TYR A 259 -4.61 -18.88 -6.88
N VAL A 260 -4.51 -20.05 -6.23
CA VAL A 260 -3.40 -21.00 -6.42
C VAL A 260 -3.27 -21.39 -7.90
N ARG A 261 -4.35 -21.88 -8.52
CA ARG A 261 -4.33 -22.33 -9.93
C ARG A 261 -3.92 -21.21 -10.88
N HIS A 262 -4.42 -19.99 -10.67
CA HIS A 262 -3.99 -18.82 -11.43
C HIS A 262 -2.50 -18.50 -11.23
N PHE A 263 -2.00 -18.51 -9.99
CA PHE A 263 -0.58 -18.29 -9.69
C PHE A 263 0.32 -19.37 -10.32
N PHE A 264 -0.04 -20.64 -10.20
CA PHE A 264 0.67 -21.79 -10.77
C PHE A 264 0.77 -21.71 -12.30
N GLN A 265 -0.36 -21.48 -12.98
CA GLN A 265 -0.41 -21.27 -14.43
C GLN A 265 0.41 -20.04 -14.85
N THR A 266 0.42 -18.98 -14.05
CA THR A 266 1.17 -17.75 -14.32
C THR A 266 2.68 -17.94 -14.18
N CYS A 267 3.13 -18.61 -13.13
CA CYS A 267 4.53 -18.99 -12.92
C CYS A 267 5.04 -19.91 -14.04
N ASN A 268 4.25 -20.91 -14.43
CA ASN A 268 4.59 -21.79 -15.55
C ASN A 268 4.70 -21.03 -16.88
N ARG A 269 3.67 -20.22 -17.24
CA ARG A 269 3.64 -19.46 -18.49
C ARG A 269 4.70 -18.36 -18.61
N LEU A 270 5.16 -17.77 -17.50
CA LEU A 270 6.05 -16.59 -17.51
C LEU A 270 7.49 -16.85 -17.04
N LEU A 271 7.70 -17.86 -16.18
CA LEU A 271 9.01 -18.24 -15.63
C LEU A 271 9.46 -19.66 -16.01
N LEU A 272 8.63 -20.44 -16.70
CA LEU A 272 8.87 -21.87 -16.99
C LEU A 272 9.07 -22.70 -15.71
N ALA A 273 8.37 -22.34 -14.63
CA ALA A 273 8.35 -23.10 -13.39
C ALA A 273 7.41 -24.31 -13.51
N ASP A 274 7.86 -25.48 -13.06
CA ASP A 274 7.00 -26.66 -12.92
C ASP A 274 6.12 -26.54 -11.68
N PHE A 275 4.99 -27.25 -11.63
CA PHE A 275 4.18 -27.38 -10.42
C PHE A 275 3.54 -28.76 -10.30
N THR A 276 3.30 -29.19 -9.05
CA THR A 276 2.48 -30.36 -8.70
C THR A 276 1.16 -29.89 -8.09
N GLU A 277 0.41 -30.77 -7.43
CA GLU A 277 -0.70 -30.32 -6.59
C GLU A 277 -0.19 -29.56 -5.35
N ASP A 278 0.92 -29.99 -4.75
CA ASP A 278 1.42 -29.47 -3.46
C ASP A 278 2.24 -28.17 -3.54
N GLY A 279 2.71 -27.75 -4.73
CA GLY A 279 3.62 -26.62 -4.83
C GLY A 279 4.25 -26.38 -6.21
N ILE A 280 5.05 -25.32 -6.29
CA ILE A 280 5.84 -24.92 -7.47
C ILE A 280 7.30 -25.36 -7.27
N LYS A 281 7.95 -25.84 -8.34
CA LYS A 281 9.39 -26.04 -8.41
C LYS A 281 10.03 -24.94 -9.26
N TYR A 282 10.91 -24.14 -8.66
CA TYR A 282 11.61 -23.03 -9.33
C TYR A 282 13.05 -22.90 -8.84
N ASN A 283 14.00 -22.68 -9.76
CA ASN A 283 15.44 -22.54 -9.48
C ASN A 283 16.00 -23.61 -8.52
N GLY A 284 15.56 -24.86 -8.67
CA GLY A 284 16.00 -25.99 -7.83
C GLY A 284 15.32 -26.10 -6.45
N ARG A 285 14.58 -25.08 -6.00
CA ARG A 285 13.77 -25.11 -4.79
C ARG A 285 12.34 -25.59 -5.08
N PHE A 286 11.67 -26.13 -4.05
CA PHE A 286 10.24 -26.39 -4.05
C PHE A 286 9.56 -25.43 -3.07
N ILE A 287 8.45 -24.84 -3.49
CA ILE A 287 7.70 -23.82 -2.76
C ILE A 287 6.28 -24.37 -2.59
N THR A 288 5.93 -24.73 -1.35
CA THR A 288 4.67 -25.39 -0.99
C THR A 288 3.49 -24.41 -1.07
N LYS A 289 2.33 -24.85 -1.59
CA LYS A 289 1.09 -24.08 -1.48
C LYS A 289 0.45 -24.22 -0.11
N ASN A 290 -0.32 -23.23 0.28
CA ASN A 290 -1.33 -23.36 1.31
C ASN A 290 -2.60 -22.60 0.90
N VAL A 291 -3.75 -23.00 1.41
CA VAL A 291 -5.04 -22.35 1.15
C VAL A 291 -5.82 -22.20 2.44
N GLY A 292 -6.25 -20.96 2.72
CA GLY A 292 -7.10 -20.66 3.86
C GLY A 292 -7.19 -19.17 4.15
N GLY A 293 -8.20 -18.80 4.93
CA GLY A 293 -8.21 -17.53 5.67
C GLY A 293 -7.26 -17.58 6.86
N ILE A 294 -6.94 -16.40 7.39
CA ILE A 294 -6.14 -16.19 8.61
C ILE A 294 -7.05 -16.14 9.84
#